data_AF-A0A022Q0N5-F1
#
_entry.id   AF-A0A022Q0N5-F1
#
_cell.length_a   1.000
_cell.length_b   1.000
_cell.length_c   1.000
_cell.angle_alpha   90.00
_cell.angle_beta   90.00
_cell.angle_gamma   90.00
#
_symmetry.space_group_name_H-M   'P 1'
#
loop_
_entity.id
_entity.type
_entity.pdbx_description
1 polymer ?
#
loop_
_entity_poly.entity_id
_entity_poly.type
_entity_poly.pdbx_seq_one_letter_code
_entity_poly.pdbx_strand_id
1 'polypeptide(L)'
;MPSQADEEAHQLSYLQKHMANILSLLADSTEGGDDDSLVLSVDKFEHLGFLIYFGEKGSAKISLSQNAPFFANSDPDMPAAPVPASQILDWLLQNISSTLEHIADRVSLKESGPSSSPDPDVQMADVGTGSLKPSVSHRGPSFIEGISKSSYVKQASDLKGTSVKVVNCHESVIYILAPLRYATIYGCSDATIVIGAVGKAIRVEHCERVHLITAARRICIANCRECVFFLGVNQQPLIVGDNHKLQVAPFNTYYSQLEEHMSQVGVDPNINRWDEPVALGLLDPHDSLSHPAGVSDVQAESASRVDPDQFTNFVIPNWLEIENAGPTKDNPFPLPDAYLASQQKNIKSLAEVKQILRETQLEENRKRELSSALHACFKDWLYASGNIRQLYCLQGE
;
A
#
# COMPACT_ATOMS: atom_id res chain seq x y z
N MET A 1 21.18 5.72 -0.66
CA MET A 1 20.15 4.96 -1.39
C MET A 1 20.77 3.64 -1.79
N PRO A 2 20.12 2.49 -1.56
CA PRO A 2 20.61 1.23 -2.10
C PRO A 2 20.62 1.33 -3.63
N SER A 3 21.70 0.86 -4.24
CA SER A 3 21.80 0.74 -5.68
C SER A 3 20.89 -0.38 -6.18
N GLN A 4 20.56 -0.39 -7.47
CA GLN A 4 19.81 -1.48 -8.08
C GLN A 4 20.50 -2.86 -7.85
N ALA A 5 21.83 -2.87 -7.75
CA ALA A 5 22.60 -4.06 -7.42
C ALA A 5 22.39 -4.52 -5.97
N ASP A 6 22.22 -3.58 -5.03
CA ASP A 6 21.95 -3.88 -3.62
C ASP A 6 20.53 -4.45 -3.42
N GLU A 7 19.55 -3.96 -4.17
CA GLU A 7 18.19 -4.51 -4.18
C GLU A 7 18.15 -5.92 -4.79
N GLU A 8 18.83 -6.14 -5.92
CA GLU A 8 18.94 -7.45 -6.57
C GLU A 8 19.66 -8.45 -5.64
N ALA A 9 20.72 -8.04 -4.95
CA ALA A 9 21.40 -8.86 -3.95
C ALA A 9 20.51 -9.19 -2.75
N HIS A 10 19.72 -8.24 -2.26
CA HIS A 10 18.80 -8.45 -1.14
C HIS A 10 17.68 -9.46 -1.49
N GLN A 11 17.11 -9.36 -2.70
CA GLN A 11 16.10 -10.28 -3.21
C GLN A 11 16.65 -11.70 -3.39
N LEU A 12 17.87 -11.84 -3.91
CA LEU A 12 18.55 -13.13 -4.05
C LEU A 12 18.89 -13.75 -2.68
N SER A 13 19.30 -12.96 -1.69
CA SER A 13 19.53 -13.43 -0.33
C SER A 13 18.24 -13.92 0.34
N TYR A 14 17.12 -13.24 0.10
CA TYR A 14 15.81 -13.70 0.56
C TYR A 14 15.43 -15.04 -0.07
N LEU A 15 15.57 -15.18 -1.40
CA LEU A 15 15.30 -16.43 -2.10
C LEU A 15 16.20 -17.56 -1.59
N GLN A 16 17.50 -17.31 -1.38
CA GLN A 16 18.45 -18.30 -0.84
C GLN A 16 17.98 -18.88 0.51
N LYS A 17 17.43 -18.05 1.40
CA LYS A 17 16.95 -18.49 2.73
C LYS A 17 15.62 -19.25 2.69
N HIS A 18 14.77 -18.96 1.71
CA HIS A 18 13.40 -19.46 1.68
C HIS A 18 13.14 -20.49 0.56
N MET A 19 14.11 -20.77 -0.30
CA MET A 19 13.94 -21.68 -1.45
C MET A 19 13.51 -23.09 -1.05
N ALA A 20 14.05 -23.62 0.05
CA ALA A 20 13.69 -24.95 0.56
C ALA A 20 12.19 -25.03 0.92
N ASN A 21 11.65 -23.99 1.55
CA ASN A 21 10.23 -23.91 1.92
C ASN A 21 9.33 -23.72 0.68
N ILE A 22 9.81 -22.99 -0.32
CA ILE A 22 9.06 -22.80 -1.58
C ILE A 22 9.00 -24.11 -2.36
N LEU A 23 10.10 -24.88 -2.40
CA LEU A 23 10.13 -26.18 -3.07
C LEU A 23 9.31 -27.23 -2.34
N SER A 24 9.28 -27.23 -1.00
CA SER A 24 8.44 -28.17 -0.25
C SER A 24 6.94 -27.93 -0.45
N LEU A 25 6.52 -26.68 -0.70
CA LEU A 25 5.14 -26.35 -1.07
C LEU A 25 4.76 -26.80 -2.49
N LEU A 26 5.73 -26.91 -3.38
CA LEU A 26 5.51 -27.32 -4.77
C LEU A 26 5.69 -28.83 -4.97
N ALA A 27 6.49 -29.50 -4.15
CA ALA A 27 6.81 -30.90 -4.33
C ALA A 27 5.66 -31.85 -3.96
N ASP A 28 5.59 -32.96 -4.68
CA ASP A 28 4.70 -34.07 -4.39
C ASP A 28 5.43 -35.10 -3.51
N SER A 29 4.73 -35.62 -2.50
CA SER A 29 5.19 -36.79 -1.75
C SER A 29 4.93 -38.05 -2.57
N THR A 30 5.94 -38.88 -2.77
CA THR A 30 5.77 -40.18 -3.41
C THR A 30 5.11 -41.15 -2.43
N GLU A 31 3.90 -41.65 -2.75
CA GLU A 31 3.25 -42.67 -1.93
C GLU A 31 3.95 -44.03 -2.13
N GLY A 32 4.75 -44.46 -1.16
CA GLY A 32 5.25 -45.83 -1.04
C GLY A 32 6.76 -45.97 -1.10
N GLY A 33 7.42 -45.75 0.04
CA GLY A 33 8.83 -46.05 0.26
C GLY A 33 9.33 -45.31 1.49
N ASP A 34 10.12 -45.98 2.31
CA ASP A 34 10.70 -45.49 3.58
C ASP A 34 11.77 -44.41 3.29
N ASP A 35 11.31 -43.21 2.90
CA ASP A 35 11.98 -41.89 2.98
C ASP A 35 11.04 -40.85 2.33
N ASP A 36 10.85 -39.68 2.96
CA ASP A 36 10.08 -38.52 2.45
C ASP A 36 10.72 -37.92 1.19
N SER A 37 10.71 -38.68 0.09
CA SER A 37 11.33 -38.28 -1.18
C SER A 37 10.38 -37.37 -1.96
N LEU A 38 10.46 -36.08 -1.62
CA LEU A 38 9.80 -35.00 -2.33
C LEU A 38 10.31 -34.92 -3.78
N VAL A 39 9.41 -35.00 -4.76
CA VAL A 39 9.74 -34.91 -6.19
C VAL A 39 8.96 -33.77 -6.87
N LEU A 40 9.55 -33.18 -7.91
CA LEU A 40 8.96 -32.09 -8.69
C LEU A 40 8.76 -32.50 -10.14
N SER A 41 7.57 -32.28 -10.68
CA SER A 41 7.30 -32.39 -12.11
C SER A 41 7.72 -31.12 -12.87
N VAL A 42 7.89 -31.23 -14.19
CA VAL A 42 8.24 -30.10 -15.08
C VAL A 42 7.23 -28.95 -14.96
N ASP A 43 5.93 -29.28 -14.94
CA ASP A 43 4.86 -28.27 -14.85
C ASP A 43 4.99 -27.45 -13.57
N LYS A 44 5.24 -28.11 -12.43
CA LYS A 44 5.41 -27.43 -11.14
C LYS A 44 6.73 -26.66 -11.06
N PHE A 45 7.77 -27.15 -11.70
CA PHE A 45 9.03 -26.43 -11.82
C PHE A 45 8.85 -25.12 -12.61
N GLU A 46 8.09 -25.12 -13.71
CA GLU A 46 7.80 -23.89 -14.48
C GLU A 46 7.08 -22.80 -13.66
N HIS A 47 6.35 -23.15 -12.61
CA HIS A 47 5.73 -22.16 -11.71
C HIS A 47 6.78 -21.34 -10.95
N LEU A 48 8.00 -21.84 -10.76
CA LEU A 48 9.11 -21.05 -10.21
C LEU A 48 9.53 -19.92 -11.15
N GLY A 49 9.16 -19.98 -12.44
CA GLY A 49 9.36 -18.91 -13.41
C GLY A 49 8.57 -17.62 -13.11
N PHE A 50 7.64 -17.63 -12.15
CA PHE A 50 7.02 -16.42 -11.60
C PHE A 50 7.92 -15.69 -10.61
N LEU A 51 8.81 -16.41 -9.93
CA LEU A 51 9.69 -15.89 -8.89
C LEU A 51 11.12 -15.68 -9.39
N ILE A 52 11.58 -16.52 -10.31
CA ILE A 52 12.97 -16.58 -10.78
C ILE A 52 12.99 -16.43 -12.30
N TYR A 53 13.85 -15.53 -12.79
CA TYR A 53 14.08 -15.33 -14.22
C TYR A 53 15.55 -15.59 -14.55
N PHE A 54 15.79 -16.43 -15.55
CA PHE A 54 17.12 -16.71 -16.07
C PHE A 54 17.30 -15.98 -17.40
N GLY A 55 18.12 -14.93 -17.41
CA GLY A 55 18.42 -14.14 -18.61
C GLY A 55 18.75 -12.67 -18.31
N GLU A 56 19.34 -11.98 -19.27
CA GLU A 56 19.56 -10.52 -19.18
C GLU A 56 18.25 -9.75 -19.48
N LYS A 57 18.09 -8.56 -18.89
CA LYS A 57 16.94 -7.68 -19.13
C LYS A 57 16.88 -7.31 -20.63
N GLY A 58 16.03 -8.00 -21.41
CA GLY A 58 15.79 -7.73 -22.83
C GLY A 58 15.95 -8.92 -23.78
N SER A 59 16.40 -10.09 -23.30
CA SER A 59 16.46 -11.32 -24.13
C SER A 59 15.10 -12.01 -24.25
N ALA A 60 14.94 -12.86 -25.27
CA ALA A 60 13.74 -13.69 -25.44
C ALA A 60 13.52 -14.57 -24.20
N LYS A 61 12.27 -14.67 -23.73
CA LYS A 61 11.91 -15.43 -22.53
C LYS A 61 12.02 -16.93 -22.81
N ILE A 62 13.12 -17.53 -22.38
CA ILE A 62 13.37 -18.98 -22.43
C ILE A 62 12.66 -19.62 -21.22
N SER A 63 12.01 -20.76 -21.41
CA SER A 63 11.35 -21.50 -20.32
C SER A 63 12.35 -21.98 -19.27
N LEU A 64 11.93 -22.08 -18.00
CA LEU A 64 12.84 -22.41 -16.90
C LEU A 64 13.39 -23.84 -17.05
N SER A 65 12.57 -24.77 -17.50
CA SER A 65 12.91 -26.17 -17.82
C SER A 65 14.01 -26.30 -18.87
N GLN A 66 14.13 -25.36 -19.81
CA GLN A 66 15.16 -25.36 -20.86
C GLN A 66 16.53 -24.90 -20.32
N ASN A 67 16.55 -24.19 -19.20
CA ASN A 67 17.79 -23.78 -18.53
C ASN A 67 18.26 -24.82 -17.49
N ALA A 68 17.39 -25.76 -17.12
CA ALA A 68 17.69 -26.81 -16.16
C ALA A 68 18.34 -28.03 -16.82
N PRO A 69 19.45 -28.57 -16.27
CA PRO A 69 20.15 -29.71 -16.85
C PRO A 69 19.40 -31.05 -16.68
N PHE A 70 18.37 -31.08 -15.83
CA PHE A 70 17.65 -32.30 -15.43
C PHE A 70 16.35 -32.56 -16.20
N PHE A 71 15.84 -31.59 -16.97
CA PHE A 71 14.65 -31.75 -17.83
C PHE A 71 14.97 -31.73 -19.33
N ALA A 72 16.24 -31.51 -19.69
CA ALA A 72 16.71 -31.55 -21.06
C ALA A 72 16.64 -33.00 -21.60
N ASN A 73 15.99 -33.18 -22.75
CA ASN A 73 15.66 -34.44 -23.45
C ASN A 73 14.26 -35.02 -23.21
N SER A 74 13.25 -34.18 -22.97
CA SER A 74 11.86 -34.64 -23.06
C SER A 74 11.46 -34.85 -24.52
N ASP A 75 11.38 -36.11 -24.94
CA ASP A 75 10.72 -36.52 -26.18
C ASP A 75 9.25 -36.02 -26.14
N PRO A 76 8.72 -35.33 -27.16
CA PRO A 76 7.35 -34.79 -27.14
C PRO A 76 6.24 -35.81 -26.83
N ASP A 77 6.51 -37.12 -27.00
CA ASP A 77 5.56 -38.20 -26.70
C ASP A 77 5.78 -38.87 -25.31
N MET A 78 6.75 -38.42 -24.50
CA MET A 78 7.04 -38.99 -23.19
C MET A 78 7.28 -37.91 -22.11
N PRO A 79 6.42 -37.77 -21.09
CA PRO A 79 6.59 -36.75 -20.05
C PRO A 79 7.87 -36.99 -19.24
N ALA A 80 8.61 -35.92 -18.97
CA ALA A 80 9.86 -36.00 -18.20
C ALA A 80 9.61 -36.63 -16.82
N ALA A 81 10.50 -37.53 -16.41
CA ALA A 81 10.42 -38.15 -15.10
C ALA A 81 10.51 -37.08 -13.99
N PRO A 82 9.73 -37.20 -12.90
CA PRO A 82 9.80 -36.27 -11.79
C PRO A 82 11.19 -36.32 -11.13
N VAL A 83 11.75 -35.14 -10.85
CA VAL A 83 13.12 -34.98 -10.36
C VAL A 83 13.10 -34.75 -8.83
N PRO A 84 14.02 -35.33 -8.05
CA PRO A 84 14.09 -35.10 -6.61
C PRO A 84 14.23 -33.60 -6.26
N ALA A 85 13.43 -33.13 -5.31
CA ALA A 85 13.41 -31.73 -4.89
C ALA A 85 14.76 -31.27 -4.31
N SER A 86 15.55 -32.18 -3.72
CA SER A 86 16.91 -31.93 -3.25
C SER A 86 17.86 -31.53 -4.38
N GLN A 87 17.81 -32.23 -5.52
CA GLN A 87 18.65 -31.92 -6.68
C GLN A 87 18.30 -30.57 -7.29
N ILE A 88 17.01 -30.21 -7.30
CA ILE A 88 16.53 -28.91 -7.79
C ILE A 88 16.94 -27.80 -6.82
N LEU A 89 16.83 -28.04 -5.51
CA LEU A 89 17.23 -27.09 -4.47
C LEU A 89 18.72 -26.76 -4.58
N ASP A 90 19.59 -27.78 -4.67
CA ASP A 90 21.04 -27.60 -4.78
C ASP A 90 21.41 -26.82 -6.04
N TRP A 91 20.80 -27.15 -7.18
CA TRP A 91 21.01 -26.43 -8.43
C TRP A 91 20.58 -24.96 -8.33
N LEU A 92 19.42 -24.67 -7.76
CA LEU A 92 18.95 -23.28 -7.60
C LEU A 92 19.83 -22.48 -6.64
N LEU A 93 20.21 -23.07 -5.51
CA LEU A 93 21.10 -22.42 -4.54
C LEU A 93 22.47 -22.11 -5.17
N GLN A 94 23.01 -23.02 -5.99
CA GLN A 94 24.27 -22.80 -6.71
C GLN A 94 24.17 -21.63 -7.69
N ASN A 95 23.09 -21.53 -8.46
CA ASN A 95 22.87 -20.41 -9.40
C ASN A 95 22.70 -19.06 -8.67
N ILE A 96 21.95 -19.05 -7.56
CA ILE A 96 21.77 -17.86 -6.72
C ILE A 96 23.12 -17.40 -6.15
N SER A 97 23.94 -18.34 -5.68
CA SER A 97 25.25 -18.05 -5.09
C SER A 97 26.22 -17.50 -6.15
N SER A 98 26.27 -18.11 -7.33
CA SER A 98 27.07 -17.63 -8.46
C SER A 98 26.64 -16.22 -8.92
N THR A 99 25.34 -15.92 -8.88
CA THR A 99 24.83 -14.59 -9.26
C THR A 99 25.18 -13.54 -8.19
N LEU A 100 25.10 -13.89 -6.91
CA LEU A 100 25.49 -13.02 -5.80
C LEU A 100 27.00 -12.68 -5.85
N GLU A 101 27.85 -13.66 -6.18
CA GLU A 101 29.29 -13.44 -6.40
C GLU A 101 29.54 -12.49 -7.58
N HIS A 102 28.86 -12.69 -8.71
CA HIS A 102 28.99 -11.82 -9.88
C HIS A 102 28.50 -10.38 -9.63
N ILE A 103 27.48 -10.20 -8.78
CA ILE A 103 27.02 -8.87 -8.35
C ILE A 103 28.10 -8.22 -7.46
N ALA A 104 28.68 -8.96 -6.52
CA ALA A 104 29.74 -8.46 -5.64
C ALA A 104 31.00 -8.02 -6.44
N ASP A 105 31.39 -8.79 -7.46
CA ASP A 105 32.51 -8.47 -8.34
C ASP A 105 32.27 -7.20 -9.16
N ARG A 106 31.05 -7.00 -9.68
CA ARG A 106 30.69 -5.78 -10.44
C ARG A 106 30.64 -4.53 -9.58
N VAL A 107 30.33 -4.65 -8.29
CA VAL A 107 30.35 -3.53 -7.34
C VAL A 107 31.80 -3.16 -6.98
N SER A 108 32.67 -4.15 -6.82
CA SER A 108 34.09 -3.97 -6.50
C SER A 108 34.91 -3.30 -7.63
N LEU A 109 34.66 -3.67 -8.89
CA LEU A 109 35.32 -3.09 -10.07
C LEU A 109 35.06 -1.58 -10.28
N LYS A 110 34.05 -1.01 -9.61
CA LYS A 110 33.66 0.40 -9.75
C LYS A 110 34.35 1.34 -8.75
N GLU A 111 35.10 0.82 -7.78
CA GLU A 111 35.83 1.61 -6.76
C GLU A 111 37.33 1.79 -7.02
N SER A 112 37.89 1.20 -8.08
CA SER A 112 39.30 1.37 -8.45
C SER A 112 39.46 1.77 -9.92
N GLY A 113 39.52 3.09 -10.21
CA GLY A 113 39.99 3.60 -11.50
C GLY A 113 41.53 3.56 -11.60
N PRO A 114 42.12 3.65 -12.82
CA PRO A 114 42.12 4.94 -13.52
C PRO A 114 41.93 4.91 -15.06
N SER A 115 41.66 6.11 -15.57
CA SER A 115 41.53 6.61 -16.95
C SER A 115 42.44 6.00 -18.05
N SER A 116 41.87 5.73 -19.23
CA SER A 116 42.31 6.24 -20.55
C SER A 116 41.60 5.51 -21.71
N SER A 117 41.18 6.27 -22.73
CA SER A 117 40.80 5.83 -24.08
C SER A 117 42.06 5.46 -24.89
N PRO A 118 42.00 4.71 -26.03
CA PRO A 118 41.36 5.19 -27.27
C PRO A 118 40.59 4.14 -28.13
N ASP A 119 39.79 4.72 -29.02
CA ASP A 119 39.17 4.25 -30.27
C ASP A 119 39.94 3.16 -31.08
N PRO A 120 39.27 2.35 -31.94
CA PRO A 120 38.90 2.88 -33.26
C PRO A 120 37.61 2.36 -33.94
N ASP A 121 37.14 3.25 -34.81
CA ASP A 121 36.63 3.06 -36.18
C ASP A 121 35.13 3.16 -36.49
N VAL A 122 34.88 4.26 -37.21
CA VAL A 122 33.69 4.74 -37.89
C VAL A 122 33.39 3.89 -39.12
N GLN A 123 32.13 3.50 -39.29
CA GLN A 123 31.52 3.42 -40.62
C GLN A 123 30.17 4.16 -40.63
N MET A 124 30.12 5.14 -41.52
CA MET A 124 28.98 6.00 -41.81
C MET A 124 28.05 5.31 -42.82
N ALA A 125 26.74 5.32 -42.57
CA ALA A 125 25.70 5.30 -43.60
C ALA A 125 24.39 5.89 -43.05
N ASP A 126 23.62 6.46 -43.96
CA ASP A 126 22.84 7.69 -43.81
C ASP A 126 21.32 7.46 -43.71
N VAL A 127 20.62 8.50 -43.24
CA VAL A 127 19.18 8.82 -43.33
C VAL A 127 18.13 7.79 -42.91
N GLY A 128 17.43 8.12 -41.82
CA GLY A 128 16.08 7.66 -41.53
C GLY A 128 15.44 8.45 -40.39
N THR A 129 14.74 9.53 -40.73
CA THR A 129 13.91 10.33 -39.83
C THR A 129 12.84 9.47 -39.15
N GLY A 130 13.15 9.00 -37.94
CA GLY A 130 12.20 8.35 -37.05
C GLY A 130 12.29 9.00 -35.68
N SER A 131 11.40 9.96 -35.40
CA SER A 131 11.14 10.42 -34.04
C SER A 131 10.63 9.22 -33.24
N LEU A 132 11.55 8.49 -32.61
CA LEU A 132 11.25 7.47 -31.63
C LEU A 132 10.79 8.20 -30.36
N LYS A 133 9.50 8.53 -30.34
CA LYS A 133 8.77 8.76 -29.10
C LYS A 133 9.06 7.56 -28.18
N PRO A 134 9.50 7.77 -26.92
CA PRO A 134 9.58 6.66 -25.99
C PRO A 134 8.16 6.12 -25.79
N SER A 135 7.91 4.89 -26.25
CA SER A 135 6.70 4.18 -25.90
C SER A 135 6.75 3.86 -24.41
N VAL A 136 6.17 4.75 -23.60
CA VAL A 136 6.00 4.53 -22.17
C VAL A 136 5.11 3.31 -22.00
N SER A 137 5.70 2.19 -21.61
CA SER A 137 4.94 1.03 -21.12
C SER A 137 4.17 1.45 -19.86
N HIS A 138 2.88 1.72 -20.01
CA HIS A 138 1.99 2.20 -18.93
C HIS A 138 1.48 1.07 -18.00
N ARG A 139 2.24 0.00 -17.77
CA ARG A 139 1.74 -1.20 -17.04
C ARG A 139 2.32 -1.42 -15.64
N GLY A 140 2.89 -0.40 -15.00
CA GLY A 140 3.36 -0.49 -13.60
C GLY A 140 2.39 0.20 -12.62
N PRO A 141 2.37 -0.19 -11.34
CA PRO A 141 1.72 0.61 -10.30
C PRO A 141 2.45 1.95 -10.14
N SER A 142 1.71 3.02 -9.84
CA SER A 142 2.28 4.30 -9.44
C SER A 142 2.80 4.22 -8.01
N PHE A 143 4.10 4.46 -7.83
CA PHE A 143 4.74 4.49 -6.52
C PHE A 143 4.75 5.91 -5.95
N ILE A 144 4.48 6.01 -4.66
CA ILE A 144 4.61 7.21 -3.83
C ILE A 144 5.38 6.75 -2.60
N GLU A 145 6.63 7.20 -2.47
CA GLU A 145 7.53 6.69 -1.45
C GLU A 145 8.29 7.81 -0.77
N GLY A 146 8.53 7.67 0.54
CA GLY A 146 9.44 8.53 1.29
C GLY A 146 8.94 9.97 1.49
N ILE A 147 7.63 10.20 1.35
CA ILE A 147 7.04 11.50 1.64
C ILE A 147 7.10 11.74 3.15
N SER A 148 7.81 12.78 3.57
CA SER A 148 7.96 13.14 4.97
C SER A 148 7.65 14.61 5.21
N LYS A 149 6.96 14.93 6.32
CA LYS A 149 6.67 16.28 6.81
C LYS A 149 6.10 17.22 5.74
N SER A 150 5.37 16.67 4.80
CA SER A 150 4.89 17.38 3.62
C SER A 150 3.50 16.88 3.24
N SER A 151 2.88 17.63 2.35
CA SER A 151 1.62 17.23 1.74
C SER A 151 1.83 16.86 0.29
N TYR A 152 1.13 15.83 -0.16
CA TYR A 152 1.30 15.29 -1.49
C TYR A 152 -0.05 14.99 -2.11
N VAL A 153 -0.25 15.40 -3.37
CA VAL A 153 -1.53 15.26 -4.07
C VAL A 153 -1.25 14.58 -5.40
N LYS A 154 -2.05 13.56 -5.74
CA LYS A 154 -2.14 13.00 -7.09
C LYS A 154 -3.58 12.92 -7.54
N GLN A 155 -3.80 13.40 -8.76
CA GLN A 155 -5.08 13.28 -9.46
C GLN A 155 -5.08 12.07 -10.41
N ALA A 156 -6.24 11.75 -10.96
CA ALA A 156 -6.39 10.69 -11.96
C ALA A 156 -5.47 10.88 -13.19
N SER A 157 -5.20 12.12 -13.61
CA SER A 157 -4.30 12.45 -14.72
C SER A 157 -2.83 12.13 -14.45
N ASP A 158 -2.42 12.15 -13.18
CA ASP A 158 -1.00 12.09 -12.78
C ASP A 158 -0.53 10.65 -12.56
N LEU A 159 -1.47 9.72 -12.54
CA LEU A 159 -1.22 8.32 -12.25
C LEU A 159 -0.87 7.56 -13.53
N LYS A 160 0.31 6.95 -13.49
CA LYS A 160 0.73 5.96 -14.48
C LYS A 160 0.11 4.63 -14.06
N GLY A 161 -1.04 4.28 -14.63
CA GLY A 161 -1.74 3.01 -14.39
C GLY A 161 -2.89 3.10 -13.38
N THR A 162 -3.56 1.97 -13.17
CA THR A 162 -4.77 1.86 -12.31
C THR A 162 -4.44 1.34 -10.90
N SER A 163 -3.19 1.36 -10.46
CA SER A 163 -2.81 0.88 -9.14
C SER A 163 -1.77 1.77 -8.50
N VAL A 164 -1.83 1.87 -7.18
CA VAL A 164 -0.99 2.78 -6.40
C VAL A 164 -0.36 2.04 -5.24
N LYS A 165 0.91 2.35 -4.96
CA LYS A 165 1.61 1.94 -3.75
C LYS A 165 2.12 3.16 -3.00
N VAL A 166 1.67 3.35 -1.77
CA VAL A 166 2.15 4.36 -0.83
C VAL A 166 3.04 3.67 0.19
N VAL A 167 4.32 4.03 0.23
CA VAL A 167 5.33 3.30 0.99
C VAL A 167 6.16 4.27 1.83
N ASN A 168 6.44 3.90 3.08
CA ASN A 168 7.42 4.59 3.93
C ASN A 168 7.18 6.10 4.06
N CYS A 169 5.92 6.51 4.21
CA CYS A 169 5.52 7.91 4.33
C CYS A 169 5.26 8.28 5.79
N HIS A 170 5.83 9.41 6.23
CA HIS A 170 5.90 9.77 7.65
C HIS A 170 5.44 11.20 7.89
N GLU A 171 4.63 11.44 8.92
CA GLU A 171 4.25 12.81 9.32
C GLU A 171 3.66 13.65 8.17
N SER A 172 2.91 13.01 7.27
CA SER A 172 2.52 13.59 5.99
C SER A 172 1.02 13.49 5.72
N VAL A 173 0.51 14.32 4.82
CA VAL A 173 -0.87 14.26 4.35
C VAL A 173 -0.88 13.94 2.86
N ILE A 174 -1.45 12.81 2.48
CA ILE A 174 -1.39 12.29 1.10
C ILE A 174 -2.81 12.19 0.55
N TYR A 175 -3.06 12.85 -0.57
CA TYR A 175 -4.33 12.84 -1.29
C TYR A 175 -4.15 12.15 -2.65
N ILE A 176 -4.93 11.09 -2.88
CA ILE A 176 -4.90 10.33 -4.13
C ILE A 176 -6.32 10.28 -4.67
N LEU A 177 -6.72 11.32 -5.39
CA LEU A 177 -8.08 11.54 -5.85
C LEU A 177 -8.27 10.93 -7.25
N ALA A 178 -8.34 9.60 -7.31
CA ALA A 178 -8.40 8.88 -8.57
C ALA A 178 -9.15 7.55 -8.46
N PRO A 179 -9.69 7.05 -9.59
CA PRO A 179 -10.24 5.69 -9.67
C PRO A 179 -9.11 4.67 -9.77
N LEU A 180 -9.02 3.77 -8.81
CA LEU A 180 -7.99 2.73 -8.73
C LEU A 180 -8.61 1.33 -8.79
N ARG A 181 -7.86 0.37 -9.33
CA ARG A 181 -8.16 -1.06 -9.20
C ARG A 181 -7.59 -1.62 -7.89
N TYR A 182 -6.35 -1.28 -7.58
CA TYR A 182 -5.65 -1.76 -6.39
C TYR A 182 -4.87 -0.64 -5.72
N ALA A 183 -4.88 -0.62 -4.38
CA ALA A 183 -4.06 0.28 -3.59
C ALA A 183 -3.30 -0.52 -2.52
N THR A 184 -2.05 -0.16 -2.26
CA THR A 184 -1.27 -0.74 -1.16
C THR A 184 -0.64 0.39 -0.36
N ILE A 185 -0.81 0.34 0.96
CA ILE A 185 -0.19 1.26 1.90
C ILE A 185 0.71 0.42 2.79
N TYR A 186 1.99 0.78 2.86
CA TYR A 186 2.99 0.01 3.57
C TYR A 186 3.93 0.90 4.37
N GLY A 187 4.17 0.57 5.64
CA GLY A 187 5.24 1.22 6.42
C GLY A 187 5.03 2.72 6.66
N CYS A 188 3.79 3.19 6.73
CA CYS A 188 3.49 4.62 6.93
C CYS A 188 3.25 4.92 8.41
N SER A 189 3.74 6.07 8.88
CA SER A 189 3.61 6.48 10.29
C SER A 189 3.14 7.92 10.43
N ASP A 190 2.24 8.19 11.39
CA ASP A 190 1.76 9.55 11.69
C ASP A 190 1.20 10.29 10.47
N ALA A 191 0.55 9.57 9.56
CA ALA A 191 0.11 10.09 8.26
C ALA A 191 -1.40 10.11 8.12
N THR A 192 -1.93 11.10 7.40
CA THR A 192 -3.33 11.10 6.94
C THR A 192 -3.35 10.81 5.45
N ILE A 193 -3.97 9.72 5.06
CA ILE A 193 -3.95 9.21 3.68
C ILE A 193 -5.40 9.15 3.19
N VAL A 194 -5.71 9.94 2.17
CA VAL A 194 -7.01 9.96 1.49
C VAL A 194 -6.84 9.29 0.13
N ILE A 195 -7.56 8.20 -0.09
CA ILE A 195 -7.57 7.48 -1.36
C ILE A 195 -8.98 7.52 -1.93
N GLY A 196 -9.06 7.82 -3.22
CA GLY A 196 -10.29 7.76 -4.01
C GLY A 196 -10.88 6.36 -4.11
N ALA A 197 -11.74 6.14 -5.11
CA ALA A 197 -12.49 4.90 -5.21
C ALA A 197 -11.60 3.73 -5.69
N VAL A 198 -11.60 2.61 -4.96
CA VAL A 198 -10.81 1.40 -5.26
C VAL A 198 -11.70 0.19 -5.59
N GLY A 199 -11.68 -0.26 -6.83
CA GLY A 199 -12.64 -1.27 -7.33
C GLY A 199 -12.40 -2.71 -6.89
N LYS A 200 -11.15 -3.13 -6.67
CA LYS A 200 -10.85 -4.53 -6.34
C LYS A 200 -10.47 -4.73 -4.89
N ALA A 201 -9.33 -4.19 -4.47
CA ALA A 201 -8.86 -4.35 -3.10
C ALA A 201 -7.85 -3.27 -2.70
N ILE A 202 -7.92 -2.86 -1.44
CA ILE A 202 -6.88 -2.08 -0.77
C ILE A 202 -6.22 -2.95 0.32
N ARG A 203 -4.89 -2.87 0.42
CA ARG A 203 -4.11 -3.55 1.46
C ARG A 203 -3.32 -2.54 2.27
N VAL A 204 -3.41 -2.63 3.59
CA VAL A 204 -2.71 -1.76 4.55
C VAL A 204 -1.86 -2.65 5.44
N GLU A 205 -0.56 -2.41 5.44
CA GLU A 205 0.42 -3.25 6.13
C GLU A 205 1.44 -2.41 6.91
N HIS A 206 1.79 -2.83 8.12
CA HIS A 206 2.87 -2.23 8.92
C HIS A 206 2.73 -0.70 9.09
N CYS A 207 1.53 -0.22 9.40
CA CYS A 207 1.26 1.21 9.58
C CYS A 207 1.01 1.56 11.05
N GLU A 208 1.43 2.76 11.47
CA GLU A 208 1.32 3.22 12.86
C GLU A 208 0.74 4.64 12.94
N ARG A 209 -0.30 4.86 13.76
CA ARG A 209 -0.96 6.18 13.90
C ARG A 209 -1.37 6.79 12.55
N VAL A 210 -1.90 5.96 11.65
CA VAL A 210 -2.36 6.38 10.32
C VAL A 210 -3.87 6.58 10.32
N HIS A 211 -4.31 7.70 9.77
CA HIS A 211 -5.71 7.98 9.43
C HIS A 211 -5.92 7.68 7.94
N LEU A 212 -6.58 6.57 7.61
CA LEU A 212 -6.87 6.20 6.24
C LEU A 212 -8.35 6.46 5.92
N ILE A 213 -8.60 7.23 4.87
CA ILE A 213 -9.94 7.51 4.36
C ILE A 213 -10.06 6.96 2.95
N THR A 214 -10.95 5.98 2.72
CA THR A 214 -11.07 5.33 1.40
C THR A 214 -12.43 4.70 1.15
N ALA A 215 -12.84 4.73 -0.12
CA ALA A 215 -13.98 3.99 -0.64
C ALA A 215 -13.46 2.81 -1.46
N ALA A 216 -13.78 1.57 -1.08
CA ALA A 216 -13.22 0.39 -1.72
C ALA A 216 -14.17 -0.80 -1.72
N ARG A 217 -14.06 -1.69 -2.71
CA ARG A 217 -14.86 -2.93 -2.68
C ARG A 217 -14.45 -3.87 -1.53
N ARG A 218 -13.15 -3.97 -1.25
CA ARG A 218 -12.55 -4.84 -0.23
C ARG A 218 -11.35 -4.14 0.40
N ILE A 219 -11.15 -4.34 1.69
CA ILE A 219 -9.96 -3.89 2.42
C ILE A 219 -9.39 -5.02 3.27
N CYS A 220 -8.05 -5.13 3.27
CA CYS A 220 -7.29 -5.97 4.16
C CYS A 220 -6.32 -5.10 4.97
N ILE A 221 -6.36 -5.23 6.28
CA ILE A 221 -5.51 -4.50 7.24
C ILE A 221 -4.68 -5.54 7.97
N ALA A 222 -3.37 -5.32 8.01
CA ALA A 222 -2.48 -6.22 8.73
C ALA A 222 -1.33 -5.48 9.43
N ASN A 223 -0.92 -6.02 10.58
CA ASN A 223 0.21 -5.51 11.35
C ASN A 223 0.15 -3.99 11.61
N CYS A 224 -1.04 -3.46 11.91
CA CYS A 224 -1.27 -2.02 12.09
C CYS A 224 -1.51 -1.65 13.56
N ARG A 225 -1.05 -0.47 13.97
CA ARG A 225 -1.12 0.00 15.36
C ARG A 225 -1.69 1.40 15.48
N GLU A 226 -2.67 1.57 16.35
CA GLU A 226 -3.28 2.87 16.68
C GLU A 226 -3.78 3.62 15.42
N CYS A 227 -4.26 2.87 14.42
CA CYS A 227 -4.76 3.42 13.16
C CYS A 227 -6.28 3.57 13.18
N VAL A 228 -6.77 4.59 12.47
CA VAL A 228 -8.20 4.86 12.30
C VAL A 228 -8.54 4.77 10.82
N PHE A 229 -9.56 3.96 10.51
CA PHE A 229 -9.99 3.67 9.15
C PHE A 229 -11.41 4.20 8.91
N PHE A 230 -11.54 5.20 8.04
CA PHE A 230 -12.81 5.73 7.58
C PHE A 230 -13.18 5.07 6.25
N LEU A 231 -14.13 4.15 6.30
CA LEU A 231 -14.34 3.16 5.25
C LEU A 231 -15.73 3.29 4.60
N GLY A 232 -15.72 3.29 3.27
CA GLY A 232 -16.90 3.05 2.44
C GLY A 232 -16.70 1.73 1.69
N VAL A 233 -17.07 0.61 2.32
CA VAL A 233 -16.72 -0.72 1.81
C VAL A 233 -17.91 -1.62 1.53
N ASN A 234 -17.96 -2.23 0.34
CA ASN A 234 -19.04 -3.13 -0.04
C ASN A 234 -18.95 -4.52 0.61
N GLN A 235 -17.77 -4.88 1.13
CA GLN A 235 -17.51 -6.14 1.81
C GLN A 235 -16.88 -5.87 3.19
N GLN A 236 -17.06 -6.82 4.10
CA GLN A 236 -16.48 -6.79 5.43
C GLN A 236 -14.95 -6.54 5.40
N PRO A 237 -14.44 -5.59 6.18
CA PRO A 237 -13.00 -5.40 6.36
C PRO A 237 -12.35 -6.67 6.90
N LEU A 238 -11.20 -7.06 6.34
CA LEU A 238 -10.40 -8.17 6.86
C LEU A 238 -9.25 -7.62 7.70
N ILE A 239 -9.11 -8.10 8.92
CA ILE A 239 -8.03 -7.73 9.84
C ILE A 239 -7.17 -8.97 10.06
N VAL A 240 -5.88 -8.92 9.76
CA VAL A 240 -5.00 -10.09 9.74
C VAL A 240 -3.71 -9.79 10.51
N GLY A 241 -3.18 -10.75 11.25
CA GLY A 241 -1.90 -10.58 11.97
C GLY A 241 -2.03 -9.74 13.25
N ASP A 242 -0.93 -9.15 13.68
CA ASP A 242 -0.82 -8.47 14.97
C ASP A 242 -1.27 -7.01 14.88
N ASN A 243 -2.52 -6.75 15.26
CA ASN A 243 -3.10 -5.43 15.19
C ASN A 243 -3.45 -4.94 16.58
N HIS A 244 -3.16 -3.66 16.87
CA HIS A 244 -3.38 -3.10 18.20
C HIS A 244 -4.12 -1.77 18.12
N LYS A 245 -5.19 -1.62 18.92
CA LYS A 245 -6.00 -0.38 19.02
C LYS A 245 -6.46 0.16 17.65
N LEU A 246 -6.97 -0.73 16.79
CA LEU A 246 -7.56 -0.31 15.52
C LEU A 246 -8.95 0.27 15.74
N GLN A 247 -9.26 1.32 14.98
CA GLN A 247 -10.57 1.92 14.95
C GLN A 247 -11.14 1.94 13.53
N VAL A 248 -12.42 1.62 13.38
CA VAL A 248 -13.18 1.71 12.12
C VAL A 248 -14.33 2.70 12.27
N ALA A 249 -14.60 3.45 11.22
CA ALA A 249 -15.66 4.44 11.15
C ALA A 249 -16.28 4.46 9.75
N PRO A 250 -17.51 4.98 9.59
CA PRO A 250 -18.07 5.17 8.26
C PRO A 250 -17.25 6.21 7.48
N PHE A 251 -17.27 6.10 6.16
CA PHE A 251 -16.67 7.09 5.27
C PHE A 251 -17.18 8.50 5.58
N ASN A 252 -16.27 9.48 5.70
CA ASN A 252 -16.55 10.80 6.27
C ASN A 252 -16.13 11.97 5.37
N THR A 253 -15.87 11.72 4.09
CA THR A 253 -15.39 12.74 3.15
C THR A 253 -16.09 12.62 1.81
N TYR A 254 -15.87 13.58 0.92
CA TYR A 254 -16.19 13.49 -0.49
C TYR A 254 -15.32 14.49 -1.27
N TYR A 255 -15.14 14.21 -2.56
CA TYR A 255 -14.59 15.17 -3.53
C TYR A 255 -15.47 15.14 -4.76
N SER A 256 -15.45 16.23 -5.53
CA SER A 256 -16.38 16.47 -6.64
C SER A 256 -16.54 15.29 -7.63
N GLN A 257 -15.46 14.57 -7.96
CA GLN A 257 -15.44 13.45 -8.91
C GLN A 257 -15.68 12.05 -8.29
N LEU A 258 -15.95 11.96 -6.98
CA LEU A 258 -16.00 10.68 -6.27
C LEU A 258 -17.07 9.72 -6.83
N GLU A 259 -18.29 10.19 -7.08
CA GLU A 259 -19.38 9.34 -7.62
C GLU A 259 -19.04 8.73 -8.98
N GLU A 260 -18.38 9.51 -9.85
CA GLU A 260 -17.95 9.03 -11.15
C GLU A 260 -16.85 7.97 -10.98
N HIS A 261 -15.86 8.23 -10.13
CA HIS A 261 -14.80 7.27 -9.85
C HIS A 261 -15.36 5.96 -9.26
N MET A 262 -16.33 6.05 -8.33
CA MET A 262 -17.02 4.89 -7.76
C MET A 262 -17.75 4.08 -8.83
N SER A 263 -18.48 4.75 -9.72
CA SER A 263 -19.20 4.13 -10.84
C SER A 263 -18.24 3.43 -11.81
N GLN A 264 -17.10 4.07 -12.13
CA GLN A 264 -16.08 3.50 -13.01
C GLN A 264 -15.43 2.23 -12.43
N VAL A 265 -15.23 2.18 -11.10
CA VAL A 265 -14.56 1.04 -10.45
C VAL A 265 -15.53 -0.01 -9.89
N GLY A 266 -16.83 0.26 -9.92
CA GLY A 266 -17.89 -0.65 -9.47
C GLY A 266 -18.06 -0.73 -7.96
N VAL A 267 -17.88 0.39 -7.25
CA VAL A 267 -18.16 0.53 -5.82
C VAL A 267 -19.58 1.09 -5.68
N ASP A 268 -20.49 0.33 -5.05
CA ASP A 268 -21.86 0.76 -4.82
C ASP A 268 -21.97 1.60 -3.52
N PRO A 269 -22.44 2.85 -3.58
CA PRO A 269 -22.58 3.72 -2.40
C PRO A 269 -23.62 3.23 -1.39
N ASN A 270 -24.60 2.41 -1.80
CA ASN A 270 -25.68 1.95 -0.93
C ASN A 270 -25.26 0.81 0.00
N ILE A 271 -24.15 0.13 -0.32
CA ILE A 271 -23.66 -1.02 0.44
C ILE A 271 -22.40 -0.59 1.19
N ASN A 272 -22.52 -0.42 2.50
CA ASN A 272 -21.39 -0.09 3.36
C ASN A 272 -21.35 -1.02 4.59
N ARG A 273 -20.40 -1.95 4.62
CA ARG A 273 -20.19 -2.98 5.67
C ARG A 273 -18.96 -2.70 6.54
N TRP A 274 -18.66 -1.43 6.76
CA TRP A 274 -17.52 -0.98 7.54
C TRP A 274 -17.57 -1.42 9.01
N ASP A 275 -18.77 -1.69 9.54
CA ASP A 275 -19.07 -2.00 10.94
C ASP A 275 -18.98 -3.50 11.29
N GLU A 276 -18.72 -4.35 10.30
CA GLU A 276 -18.58 -5.81 10.41
C GLU A 276 -17.13 -6.27 10.13
N PRO A 277 -16.08 -5.79 10.83
CA PRO A 277 -14.72 -6.25 10.58
C PRO A 277 -14.53 -7.70 11.01
N VAL A 278 -13.85 -8.50 10.18
CA VAL A 278 -13.53 -9.90 10.46
C VAL A 278 -12.04 -10.04 10.72
N ALA A 279 -11.69 -10.41 11.95
CA ALA A 279 -10.33 -10.71 12.35
C ALA A 279 -9.97 -12.17 12.00
N LEU A 280 -8.86 -12.36 11.28
CA LEU A 280 -8.29 -13.66 10.89
C LEU A 280 -6.89 -13.77 11.50
N GLY A 281 -6.77 -14.58 12.55
CA GLY A 281 -5.49 -14.88 13.19
C GLY A 281 -5.69 -15.80 14.39
N LEU A 282 -4.96 -16.92 14.43
CA LEU A 282 -4.70 -17.64 15.67
C LEU A 282 -3.67 -16.80 16.43
N LEU A 283 -4.03 -16.26 17.60
CA LEU A 283 -3.02 -15.85 18.56
C LEU A 283 -2.29 -17.13 18.98
N ASP A 284 -0.97 -17.20 18.77
CA ASP A 284 -0.17 -18.28 19.34
C ASP A 284 -0.22 -18.14 20.87
N PRO A 285 -0.78 -19.12 21.62
CA PRO A 285 -0.81 -19.09 23.07
C PRO A 285 0.59 -19.02 23.71
N HIS A 286 1.65 -19.26 22.94
CA HIS A 286 3.04 -19.29 23.39
C HIS A 286 3.84 -18.00 23.12
N ASP A 287 3.27 -16.98 22.46
CA ASP A 287 3.97 -15.71 22.26
C ASP A 287 3.95 -14.87 23.55
N SER A 288 4.95 -15.12 24.40
CA SER A 288 5.05 -14.60 25.77
C SER A 288 5.52 -13.15 25.86
N LEU A 289 5.54 -12.40 24.75
CA LEU A 289 6.11 -11.04 24.70
C LEU A 289 5.10 -9.89 24.83
N SER A 290 3.82 -10.17 25.00
CA SER A 290 2.86 -9.10 25.32
C SER A 290 1.76 -9.59 26.24
N HIS A 291 2.00 -9.53 27.56
CA HIS A 291 1.11 -8.96 28.59
C HIS A 291 1.67 -9.25 30.00
N PRO A 292 1.86 -8.25 30.87
CA PRO A 292 1.86 -8.48 32.31
C PRO A 292 0.39 -8.61 32.75
N ALA A 293 0.11 -9.64 33.55
CA ALA A 293 -1.20 -10.01 34.11
C ALA A 293 -2.08 -10.88 33.19
N GLY A 294 -2.12 -12.17 33.56
CA GLY A 294 -2.90 -13.19 32.89
C GLY A 294 -4.40 -12.93 32.92
N VAL A 295 -5.00 -13.08 31.76
CA VAL A 295 -6.39 -13.49 31.57
C VAL A 295 -6.40 -14.33 30.30
N SER A 296 -6.74 -15.60 30.49
CA SER A 296 -7.06 -16.56 29.44
C SER A 296 -8.29 -16.08 28.65
N ASP A 297 -8.30 -16.42 27.36
CA ASP A 297 -9.37 -16.21 26.37
C ASP A 297 -9.38 -14.83 25.70
N VAL A 298 -8.57 -14.64 24.65
CA VAL A 298 -8.72 -13.45 23.79
C VAL A 298 -8.62 -13.87 22.33
N GLN A 299 -9.73 -13.73 21.60
CA GLN A 299 -9.79 -13.79 20.13
C GLN A 299 -8.89 -12.69 19.55
N ALA A 300 -8.38 -12.84 18.32
CA ALA A 300 -7.68 -11.76 17.62
C ALA A 300 -8.43 -10.43 17.78
N GLU A 301 -7.74 -9.39 18.28
CA GLU A 301 -8.37 -8.11 18.66
C GLU A 301 -9.04 -7.48 17.43
N SER A 302 -10.37 -7.55 17.36
CA SER A 302 -11.16 -6.95 16.28
C SER A 302 -11.13 -5.43 16.41
N ALA A 303 -11.15 -4.71 15.27
CA ALA A 303 -11.18 -3.25 15.32
C ALA A 303 -12.41 -2.72 16.07
N SER A 304 -12.18 -1.75 16.95
CA SER A 304 -13.22 -1.03 17.67
C SER A 304 -13.88 0.02 16.77
N ARG A 305 -15.10 0.45 17.09
CA ARG A 305 -15.79 1.51 16.32
C ARG A 305 -15.41 2.88 16.89
N VAL A 306 -15.20 3.86 16.02
CA VAL A 306 -15.01 5.26 16.45
C VAL A 306 -16.29 5.76 17.12
N ASP A 307 -16.15 6.44 18.25
CA ASP A 307 -17.27 7.03 18.97
C ASP A 307 -18.00 8.07 18.09
N PRO A 308 -19.34 8.01 17.98
CA PRO A 308 -20.12 9.00 17.23
C PRO A 308 -19.84 10.46 17.63
N ASP A 309 -19.49 10.75 18.88
CA ASP A 309 -19.17 12.11 19.35
C ASP A 309 -17.81 12.60 18.84
N GLN A 310 -16.89 11.68 18.51
CA GLN A 310 -15.57 11.99 17.95
C GLN A 310 -15.57 12.04 16.41
N PHE A 311 -16.64 11.57 15.78
CA PHE A 311 -16.77 11.55 14.34
C PHE A 311 -16.94 12.95 13.75
N THR A 312 -16.00 13.33 12.88
CA THR A 312 -16.01 14.62 12.17
C THR A 312 -15.84 14.39 10.68
N ASN A 313 -16.56 15.16 9.85
CA ASN A 313 -16.38 15.13 8.40
C ASN A 313 -14.98 15.66 8.05
N PHE A 314 -14.29 14.92 7.20
CA PHE A 314 -12.99 15.33 6.68
C PHE A 314 -13.21 16.14 5.40
N VAL A 315 -12.71 17.38 5.38
CA VAL A 315 -12.85 18.29 4.23
C VAL A 315 -11.61 18.19 3.36
N ILE A 316 -11.79 17.82 2.10
CA ILE A 316 -10.72 17.88 1.09
C ILE A 316 -10.65 19.33 0.60
N PRO A 317 -9.47 19.98 0.67
CA PRO A 317 -9.33 21.37 0.26
C PRO A 317 -9.71 21.65 -1.21
N ASN A 318 -10.50 22.70 -1.45
CA ASN A 318 -11.12 23.01 -2.76
C ASN A 318 -10.13 23.30 -3.90
N TRP A 319 -8.93 23.80 -3.62
CA TRP A 319 -7.87 24.00 -4.63
C TRP A 319 -7.31 22.70 -5.25
N LEU A 320 -7.67 21.53 -4.68
CA LEU A 320 -7.32 20.21 -5.21
C LEU A 320 -8.40 19.76 -6.22
N GLU A 321 -9.52 20.48 -6.28
CA GLU A 321 -10.58 20.24 -7.22
C GLU A 321 -10.29 21.01 -8.51
N ILE A 322 -10.26 20.28 -9.63
CA ILE A 322 -10.18 20.87 -10.97
C ILE A 322 -11.48 21.64 -11.22
N GLU A 323 -11.42 22.75 -11.98
CA GLU A 323 -12.52 23.65 -12.37
C GLU A 323 -13.80 22.99 -12.94
N ASN A 324 -13.80 21.66 -13.13
CA ASN A 324 -14.97 20.88 -13.46
C ASN A 324 -15.59 20.34 -12.17
N ALA A 325 -16.46 21.13 -11.53
CA ALA A 325 -17.27 20.69 -10.41
C ALA A 325 -18.05 19.42 -10.80
N GLY A 326 -17.54 18.26 -10.40
CA GLY A 326 -18.20 16.97 -10.57
C GLY A 326 -19.55 16.92 -9.84
N PRO A 327 -20.37 15.89 -10.11
CA PRO A 327 -21.75 15.82 -9.62
C PRO A 327 -21.86 15.65 -8.10
N THR A 328 -20.79 15.23 -7.42
CA THR A 328 -20.79 14.89 -6.00
C THR A 328 -20.86 16.15 -5.15
N LYS A 329 -22.00 16.41 -4.50
CA LYS A 329 -22.21 17.58 -3.62
C LYS A 329 -22.12 17.24 -2.14
N ASP A 330 -22.33 15.99 -1.79
CA ASP A 330 -22.38 15.47 -0.43
C ASP A 330 -21.71 14.09 -0.37
N ASN A 331 -21.52 13.55 0.83
CA ASN A 331 -21.00 12.20 1.03
C ASN A 331 -21.95 11.17 0.40
N PRO A 332 -21.50 10.35 -0.57
CA PRO A 332 -22.37 9.39 -1.25
C PRO A 332 -22.75 8.19 -0.37
N PHE A 333 -22.03 7.95 0.72
CA PHE A 333 -22.34 6.85 1.63
C PHE A 333 -23.33 7.29 2.72
N PRO A 334 -24.44 6.57 2.91
CA PRO A 334 -25.38 6.87 3.98
C PRO A 334 -24.72 6.63 5.34
N LEU A 335 -24.77 7.64 6.20
CA LEU A 335 -24.28 7.54 7.57
C LEU A 335 -25.33 6.85 8.46
N PRO A 336 -24.93 6.01 9.42
CA PRO A 336 -25.88 5.44 10.38
C PRO A 336 -26.46 6.48 11.32
N ASP A 337 -27.67 6.21 11.81
CA ASP A 337 -28.48 7.14 12.62
C ASP A 337 -27.73 7.69 13.84
N ALA A 338 -26.91 6.88 14.50
CA ALA A 338 -26.12 7.29 15.65
C ALA A 338 -25.11 8.40 15.31
N TYR A 339 -24.40 8.26 14.18
CA TYR A 339 -23.43 9.25 13.71
C TYR A 339 -24.13 10.51 13.17
N LEU A 340 -25.28 10.34 12.50
CA LEU A 340 -26.10 11.47 12.05
C LEU A 340 -26.65 12.30 13.21
N ALA A 341 -27.17 11.65 14.25
CA ALA A 341 -27.70 12.33 15.43
C ALA A 341 -26.60 13.11 16.16
N SER A 342 -25.41 12.50 16.31
CA SER A 342 -24.24 13.18 16.89
C SER A 342 -23.82 14.39 16.05
N GLN A 343 -23.71 14.25 14.72
CA GLN A 343 -23.39 15.40 13.85
C GLN A 343 -24.41 16.52 13.97
N GLN A 344 -25.71 16.20 13.94
CA GLN A 344 -26.75 17.20 14.08
C GLN A 344 -26.71 17.90 15.43
N LYS A 345 -26.44 17.14 16.51
CA LYS A 345 -26.23 17.71 17.85
C LYS A 345 -25.03 18.65 17.87
N ASN A 346 -23.90 18.26 17.29
CA ASN A 346 -22.70 19.09 17.22
C ASN A 346 -22.92 20.36 16.39
N ILE A 347 -23.62 20.26 15.26
CA ILE A 347 -23.98 21.41 14.42
C ILE A 347 -24.93 22.36 15.17
N LYS A 348 -25.93 21.84 15.89
CA LYS A 348 -26.84 22.63 16.72
C LYS A 348 -26.09 23.34 17.84
N SER A 349 -25.27 22.62 18.61
CA SER A 349 -24.42 23.19 19.66
C SER A 349 -23.51 24.30 19.11
N LEU A 350 -22.92 24.11 17.93
CA LEU A 350 -22.08 25.11 17.28
C LEU A 350 -22.91 26.35 16.87
N ALA A 351 -24.11 26.15 16.33
CA ALA A 351 -25.02 27.24 15.98
C ALA A 351 -25.46 28.03 17.23
N GLU A 352 -25.79 27.33 18.33
CA GLU A 352 -26.13 27.93 19.62
C GLU A 352 -24.95 28.74 20.18
N VAL A 353 -23.73 28.18 20.19
CA VAL A 353 -22.53 28.91 20.63
C VAL A 353 -22.27 30.14 19.76
N LYS A 354 -22.42 30.04 18.43
CA LYS A 354 -22.31 31.19 17.52
C LYS A 354 -23.38 32.25 17.79
N GLN A 355 -24.60 31.83 18.11
CA GLN A 355 -25.70 32.74 18.43
C GLN A 355 -25.43 33.45 19.76
N ILE A 356 -25.03 32.72 20.80
CA ILE A 356 -24.63 33.28 22.10
C ILE A 356 -23.51 34.32 21.90
N LEU A 357 -22.48 33.99 21.10
CA LEU A 357 -21.39 34.93 20.80
C LEU A 357 -21.86 36.19 20.07
N ARG A 358 -22.87 36.11 19.20
CA ARG A 358 -23.45 37.26 18.48
C ARG A 358 -24.34 38.10 19.39
N GLU A 359 -25.12 37.47 20.25
CA GLU A 359 -26.06 38.13 21.16
C GLU A 359 -25.36 38.78 22.36
N THR A 360 -24.20 38.25 22.77
CA THR A 360 -23.35 38.91 23.77
C THR A 360 -22.81 40.23 23.22
N GLN A 361 -23.38 41.33 23.70
CA GLN A 361 -22.86 42.69 23.48
C GLN A 361 -21.56 42.89 24.25
N LEU A 362 -20.45 42.41 23.68
CA LEU A 362 -19.12 42.60 24.22
C LEU A 362 -18.54 43.95 23.77
N GLU A 363 -17.88 44.64 24.69
CA GLU A 363 -17.05 45.80 24.35
C GLU A 363 -15.92 45.40 23.40
N GLU A 364 -15.50 46.32 22.53
CA GLU A 364 -14.55 46.04 21.44
C GLU A 364 -13.17 45.56 21.93
N ASN A 365 -12.79 45.90 23.16
CA ASN A 365 -11.57 45.40 23.81
C ASN A 365 -11.72 43.94 24.23
N ARG A 366 -12.86 43.56 24.84
CA ARG A 366 -13.13 42.17 25.25
C ARG A 366 -13.33 41.24 24.06
N LYS A 367 -13.90 41.74 22.95
CA LYS A 367 -13.95 40.98 21.69
C LYS A 367 -12.56 40.62 21.18
N ARG A 368 -11.62 41.57 21.23
CA ARG A 368 -10.21 41.32 20.84
C ARG A 368 -9.54 40.29 21.75
N GLU A 369 -9.72 40.39 23.06
CA GLU A 369 -9.19 39.41 24.02
C GLU A 369 -9.75 38.01 23.77
N LEU A 370 -11.06 37.88 23.57
CA LEU A 370 -11.71 36.61 23.25
C LEU A 370 -11.19 36.02 21.95
N SER A 371 -11.06 36.84 20.89
CA SER A 371 -10.50 36.40 19.61
C SER A 371 -9.06 35.92 19.75
N SER A 372 -8.23 36.62 20.53
CA SER A 372 -6.84 36.21 20.79
C SER A 372 -6.77 34.90 21.58
N ALA A 373 -7.60 34.73 22.60
CA ALA A 373 -7.68 33.48 23.37
C ALA A 373 -8.14 32.31 22.49
N LEU A 374 -9.17 32.53 21.66
CA LEU A 374 -9.68 31.52 20.74
C LEU A 374 -8.62 31.13 19.70
N HIS A 375 -7.86 32.09 19.17
CA HIS A 375 -6.74 31.81 18.27
C HIS A 375 -5.63 31.02 18.96
N ALA A 376 -5.31 31.32 20.23
CA ALA A 376 -4.31 30.57 20.99
C ALA A 376 -4.77 29.12 21.23
N CYS A 377 -6.01 28.91 21.71
CA CYS A 377 -6.57 27.57 21.88
C CYS A 377 -6.65 26.79 20.56
N PHE A 378 -7.02 27.46 19.46
CA PHE A 378 -7.04 26.84 18.13
C PHE A 378 -5.63 26.44 17.67
N LYS A 379 -4.63 27.29 17.91
CA LYS A 379 -3.23 26.98 17.60
C LYS A 379 -2.75 25.77 18.40
N ASP A 380 -2.98 25.75 19.71
CA ASP A 380 -2.57 24.63 20.57
C ASP A 380 -3.26 23.34 20.15
N TRP A 381 -4.55 23.42 19.79
CA TRP A 381 -5.29 22.30 19.23
C TRP A 381 -4.71 21.80 17.91
N LEU A 382 -4.30 22.68 16.99
CA LEU A 382 -3.67 22.30 15.71
C LEU A 382 -2.36 21.52 15.91
N TYR A 383 -1.54 21.91 16.90
CA TYR A 383 -0.30 21.19 17.21
C TYR A 383 -0.57 19.86 17.93
N ALA A 384 -1.48 19.85 18.91
CA ALA A 384 -1.80 18.64 19.67
C ALA A 384 -2.47 17.56 18.80
N SER A 385 -3.30 17.97 17.83
CA SER A 385 -3.98 17.05 16.90
C SER A 385 -3.14 16.64 15.69
N GLY A 386 -2.00 17.30 15.44
CA GLY A 386 -1.20 17.12 14.23
C GLY A 386 -1.83 17.70 12.95
N ASN A 387 -3.01 18.32 13.04
CA ASN A 387 -3.71 18.95 11.91
C ASN A 387 -2.94 20.13 11.30
N ILE A 388 -1.97 20.69 12.02
CA ILE A 388 -1.03 21.69 11.49
C ILE A 388 -0.41 21.25 10.15
N ARG A 389 -0.23 19.94 9.94
CA ARG A 389 0.35 19.38 8.70
C ARG A 389 -0.52 19.63 7.46
N GLN A 390 -1.85 19.74 7.63
CA GLN A 390 -2.75 20.11 6.53
C GLN A 390 -2.49 21.54 6.04
N LEU A 391 -1.96 22.42 6.91
CA LEU A 391 -1.61 23.77 6.53
C LEU A 391 -0.27 23.87 5.80
N TYR A 392 0.59 22.83 5.83
CA TYR A 392 1.82 22.83 5.03
C TYR A 392 1.52 22.83 3.52
N CYS A 393 0.35 22.34 3.10
CA CYS A 393 -0.13 22.55 1.74
C CYS A 393 -0.18 24.04 1.34
N LEU A 394 -0.50 24.94 2.29
CA LEU A 394 -0.78 26.38 2.06
C LEU A 394 0.47 27.25 2.05
N GLN A 395 1.60 26.72 2.48
CA GLN A 395 2.86 27.46 2.54
C GLN A 395 3.77 27.22 1.33
N GLY A 396 3.31 26.44 0.35
CA GLY A 396 4.07 26.03 -0.83
C GLY A 396 3.86 26.87 -2.10
N GLU A 397 3.14 28.00 -2.03
CA GLU A 397 3.06 29.00 -3.12
C GLU A 397 4.06 30.13 -2.96
#